data_AF-A0A1Y1Q4E4-F1
#
_entry.id   AF-A0A1Y1Q4E4-F1
#
_cell.length_a   1.000
_cell.length_b   1.000
_cell.length_c   1.000
_cell.angle_alpha   90.00
_cell.angle_beta   90.00
_cell.angle_gamma   90.00
#
_symmetry.space_group_name_H-M   'P 1'
#
loop_
_entity.id
_entity.type
_entity.pdbx_description
1 polymer ?
#
loop_
_entity_poly.entity_id
_entity_poly.type
_entity_poly.pdbx_seq_one_letter_code
_entity_poly.pdbx_strand_id
1 'polypeptide(L)'
;MTTTSFKLISLMALTPTVLAGSLDPPSAPTGASSAMYSIQSLCDRLQTGAVGSQNVFTEPTSGPGATGCTLNDVMSYAPALDNTNGATPAEVIAGKIFWGLRNGDWGLQTGTYSSATACVGTATLGNVLAGQTFSGTAGLGLTGTMPNNGAVAITPTTTTQTRRLSQWFWNRGWGC
;
A
#
# COMPACT_ATOMS: atom_id res chain seq x y z
N MET A 1 51.21 64.29 10.37
CA MET A 1 51.54 63.65 11.66
C MET A 1 50.61 62.49 11.88
N THR A 2 51.20 61.30 11.90
CA THR A 2 50.63 59.97 12.02
C THR A 2 50.05 59.67 13.40
N THR A 3 48.88 59.02 13.48
CA THR A 3 48.70 57.92 14.43
C THR A 3 47.60 56.96 13.96
N THR A 4 48.04 55.77 13.57
CA THR A 4 47.26 54.59 13.20
C THR A 4 46.81 53.89 14.48
N SER A 5 45.52 53.58 14.62
CA SER A 5 45.02 52.75 15.73
C SER A 5 44.36 51.49 15.18
N PHE A 6 45.14 50.40 15.15
CA PHE A 6 44.69 49.05 14.84
C PHE A 6 43.72 48.58 15.94
N LYS A 7 42.42 48.44 15.63
CA LYS A 7 41.49 47.70 16.48
C LYS A 7 41.48 46.24 16.03
N LEU A 8 42.05 45.39 16.88
CA LEU A 8 41.97 43.94 16.82
C LEU A 8 40.49 43.52 16.99
N ILE A 9 39.81 43.14 15.91
CA ILE A 9 38.51 42.47 15.99
C ILE A 9 38.81 40.98 16.18
N SER A 10 38.75 40.55 17.44
CA SER A 10 38.86 39.15 17.83
C SER A 10 37.61 38.40 17.39
N LEU A 11 37.73 37.61 16.32
CA LEU A 11 36.68 36.72 15.82
C LEU A 11 36.61 35.47 16.71
N MET A 12 35.72 35.49 17.70
CA MET A 12 35.45 34.36 18.60
C MET A 12 34.62 33.32 17.84
N ALA A 13 35.24 32.19 17.49
CA ALA A 13 34.56 31.03 16.92
C ALA A 13 33.63 30.40 17.98
N LEU A 14 32.31 30.56 17.82
CA LEU A 14 31.32 29.78 18.56
C LEU A 14 31.30 28.37 18.00
N THR A 15 31.94 27.42 18.69
CA THR A 15 31.69 26.00 18.47
C THR A 15 30.34 25.64 19.11
N PRO A 16 29.45 24.91 18.43
CA PRO A 16 28.23 24.42 19.07
C PRO A 16 28.63 23.41 20.15
N THR A 17 28.46 23.77 21.42
CA THR A 17 28.51 22.82 22.52
C THR A 17 27.32 21.87 22.37
N VAL A 18 27.60 20.63 21.99
CA VAL A 18 26.61 19.56 22.06
C VAL A 18 26.42 19.23 23.53
N LEU A 19 25.29 19.63 24.11
CA LEU A 19 24.92 19.27 25.46
C LEU A 19 24.62 17.76 25.45
N ALA A 20 25.46 16.96 26.11
CA ALA A 20 25.18 15.54 26.27
C ALA A 20 23.82 15.38 26.99
N GLY A 21 22.96 14.51 26.46
CA GLY A 21 21.71 14.15 27.14
C GLY A 21 21.97 13.60 28.54
N SER A 22 20.97 13.68 29.42
CA SER A 22 21.12 13.13 30.78
C SER A 22 21.50 11.65 30.73
N LEU A 23 22.45 11.25 31.58
CA LEU A 23 22.80 9.85 31.83
C LEU A 23 21.86 9.20 32.84
N ASP A 24 20.94 9.99 33.43
CA ASP A 24 19.94 9.46 34.34
C ASP A 24 18.98 8.53 33.58
N PRO A 25 18.62 7.37 34.16
CA PRO A 25 17.68 6.47 33.52
C PRO A 25 16.33 7.17 33.33
N PRO A 26 15.64 6.94 32.19
CA PRO A 26 14.41 7.64 31.86
C PRO A 26 13.25 7.36 32.83
N SER A 27 13.29 6.23 33.54
CA SER A 27 12.39 5.90 34.65
C SER A 27 12.96 4.81 35.55
N ALA A 28 12.37 4.64 36.73
CA ALA A 28 12.62 3.46 37.57
C ALA A 28 12.27 2.16 36.84
N PRO A 29 12.87 1.00 37.21
CA PRO A 29 12.65 -0.28 36.51
C PRO A 29 11.19 -0.72 36.40
N THR A 30 10.35 -0.32 37.36
CA THR A 30 8.91 -0.62 37.39
C THR A 30 8.05 0.44 36.70
N GLY A 31 8.66 1.51 36.17
CA GLY A 31 7.97 2.59 35.48
C GLY A 31 7.51 2.19 34.08
N ALA A 32 6.38 2.74 33.62
CA ALA A 32 5.82 2.47 32.30
C ALA A 32 6.80 2.81 31.16
N SER A 33 7.64 3.84 31.33
CA SER A 33 8.67 4.21 30.35
C SER A 33 9.85 3.24 30.27
N SER A 34 9.96 2.29 31.22
CA SER A 34 10.90 1.16 31.20
C SER A 34 10.23 -0.15 30.77
N ALA A 35 8.93 -0.15 30.46
CA ALA A 35 8.20 -1.35 30.08
C ALA A 35 8.57 -1.80 28.67
N MET A 36 8.80 -3.10 28.48
CA MET A 36 9.24 -3.69 27.20
C MET A 36 8.30 -4.81 26.74
N TYR A 37 8.20 -5.01 25.44
CA TYR A 37 7.49 -6.17 24.89
C TYR A 37 8.25 -7.47 25.17
N SER A 38 7.52 -8.58 25.36
CA SER A 38 8.14 -9.90 25.49
C SER A 38 8.39 -10.52 24.11
N ILE A 39 9.29 -11.52 24.03
CA ILE A 39 9.49 -12.31 22.81
C ILE A 39 8.18 -12.97 22.37
N GLN A 40 7.36 -13.42 23.33
CA GLN A 40 6.04 -13.98 23.02
C GLN A 40 5.16 -12.96 22.29
N SER A 41 5.12 -11.70 22.74
CA SER A 41 4.36 -10.65 22.05
C SER A 41 4.84 -10.42 20.61
N LEU A 42 6.14 -10.56 20.34
CA LEU A 42 6.68 -10.47 18.98
C LEU A 42 6.23 -11.65 18.12
N CYS A 43 6.26 -12.87 18.67
CA CYS A 43 5.80 -14.06 17.95
C CYS A 43 4.30 -14.03 17.66
N ASP A 44 3.48 -13.62 18.64
CA ASP A 44 2.04 -13.47 18.46
C ASP A 44 1.73 -12.42 17.38
N ARG A 45 2.48 -11.31 17.37
CA ARG A 45 2.38 -10.28 16.33
C ARG A 45 2.73 -10.82 14.94
N LEU A 46 3.81 -11.58 14.81
CA LEU A 46 4.26 -12.11 13.51
C LEU A 46 3.36 -13.23 12.98
N GLN A 47 2.83 -14.11 13.83
CA GLN A 47 1.99 -15.24 13.41
C GLN A 47 0.53 -14.85 13.18
N THR A 48 -0.04 -14.01 14.04
CA THR A 48 -1.49 -13.77 14.08
C THR A 48 -1.87 -12.31 13.93
N GLY A 49 -0.89 -11.40 13.96
CA GLY A 49 -1.14 -9.96 14.00
C GLY A 49 -1.59 -9.43 15.37
N ALA A 50 -1.62 -10.29 16.40
CA ALA A 50 -2.04 -9.89 17.74
C ALA A 50 -1.22 -8.71 18.28
N VAL A 51 -1.90 -7.83 19.00
CA VAL A 51 -1.28 -6.66 19.62
C VAL A 51 -0.61 -7.10 20.92
N GLY A 52 0.70 -6.91 21.03
CA GLY A 52 1.41 -7.16 22.29
C GLY A 52 1.08 -6.10 23.34
N SER A 53 1.39 -6.42 24.61
CA SER A 53 1.43 -5.46 25.72
C SER A 53 2.84 -5.39 26.28
N GLN A 54 3.26 -4.19 26.69
CA GLN A 54 4.53 -4.03 27.39
C GLN A 54 4.41 -4.52 28.82
N ASN A 55 5.48 -5.14 29.33
CA ASN A 55 5.60 -5.57 30.71
C ASN A 55 6.63 -4.68 31.41
N VAL A 56 6.29 -4.19 32.60
CA VAL A 56 7.27 -3.57 33.50
C VAL A 56 8.17 -4.64 34.07
N PHE A 57 9.44 -4.31 34.33
CA PHE A 57 10.35 -5.28 34.93
C PHE A 57 9.82 -5.70 36.31
N THR A 58 9.63 -7.01 36.49
CA THR A 58 9.27 -7.61 37.78
C THR A 58 10.29 -8.67 38.09
N GLU A 59 10.88 -8.61 39.28
CA GLU A 59 11.92 -9.55 39.68
C GLU A 59 11.36 -10.98 39.73
N PRO A 60 12.03 -11.98 39.12
CA PRO A 60 11.52 -13.34 39.11
C PRO A 60 11.49 -13.93 40.52
N THR A 61 10.34 -14.44 40.98
CA THR A 61 10.22 -15.17 42.25
C THR A 61 10.62 -16.65 42.13
N SER A 62 11.05 -17.09 40.96
CA SER A 62 11.44 -18.47 40.67
C SER A 62 12.47 -18.52 39.53
N GLY A 63 13.24 -19.62 39.49
CA GLY A 63 14.24 -19.84 38.43
C GLY A 63 13.63 -19.96 37.03
N PRO A 64 14.47 -20.07 35.98
CA PRO A 64 13.99 -20.11 34.60
C PRO A 64 13.10 -21.33 34.36
N GLY A 65 11.83 -21.09 34.05
CA GLY A 65 10.93 -22.10 33.47
C GLY A 65 11.20 -22.29 31.97
N ALA A 66 10.40 -23.13 31.30
CA ALA A 66 10.42 -23.23 29.85
C ALA A 66 10.28 -21.82 29.24
N THR A 67 11.31 -21.40 28.50
CA THR A 67 11.23 -20.17 27.72
C THR A 67 10.19 -20.42 26.63
N GLY A 68 9.26 -19.49 26.45
CA GLY A 68 8.24 -19.58 25.39
C GLY A 68 8.88 -19.47 24.01
N CYS A 69 8.32 -18.65 23.14
CA CYS A 69 8.95 -18.38 21.85
C CYS A 69 10.43 -17.95 22.01
N THR A 70 11.32 -18.52 21.19
CA THR A 70 12.76 -18.22 21.21
C THR A 70 13.11 -17.16 20.16
N LEU A 71 14.33 -16.60 20.24
CA LEU A 71 14.81 -15.68 19.21
C LEU A 71 14.94 -16.37 17.83
N ASN A 72 15.23 -17.67 17.82
CA ASN A 72 15.26 -18.46 16.58
C ASN A 72 13.86 -18.57 15.97
N ASP A 73 12.84 -18.73 16.81
CA ASP A 73 11.45 -18.76 16.36
C ASP A 73 11.02 -17.40 15.79
N VAL A 74 11.41 -16.28 16.42
CA VAL A 74 11.18 -14.93 15.87
C VAL A 74 11.77 -14.81 14.47
N MET A 75 13.02 -15.24 14.28
CA MET A 75 13.67 -15.21 12.97
C MET A 75 13.00 -16.15 11.96
N SER A 76 12.46 -17.28 12.42
CA SER A 76 11.72 -18.23 11.58
C SER A 76 10.34 -17.70 11.15
N TYR A 77 9.67 -16.92 12.01
CA TYR A 77 8.38 -16.28 11.70
C TYR A 77 8.51 -14.99 10.90
N ALA A 78 9.66 -14.32 10.97
CA ALA A 78 9.91 -13.15 10.15
C ALA A 78 9.82 -13.54 8.66
N PRO A 79 9.08 -12.79 7.83
CA PRO A 79 9.01 -13.09 6.41
C PRO A 79 10.42 -13.13 5.79
N ALA A 80 10.62 -13.95 4.77
CA ALA A 80 11.84 -13.96 3.97
C ALA A 80 11.65 -13.18 2.66
N LEU A 81 12.76 -12.70 2.09
CA LEU A 81 12.76 -12.09 0.75
C LEU A 81 12.20 -13.05 -0.29
N ASP A 82 11.21 -12.59 -1.05
CA ASP A 82 10.66 -13.29 -2.21
C ASP A 82 10.59 -12.32 -3.40
N ASN A 83 11.64 -12.32 -4.21
CA ASN A 83 11.72 -11.50 -5.42
C ASN A 83 10.92 -12.09 -6.60
N THR A 84 10.49 -13.34 -6.48
CA THR A 84 9.79 -14.05 -7.54
C THR A 84 8.29 -13.83 -7.43
N ASN A 85 7.73 -14.00 -6.21
CA ASN A 85 6.29 -13.92 -5.97
C ASN A 85 5.88 -12.76 -5.05
N GLY A 86 6.83 -12.01 -4.49
CA GLY A 86 6.50 -10.82 -3.71
C GLY A 86 5.74 -9.81 -4.56
N ALA A 87 4.69 -9.21 -4.01
CA ALA A 87 3.93 -8.17 -4.70
C ALA A 87 4.74 -6.86 -4.78
N THR A 88 4.59 -6.16 -5.89
CA THR A 88 5.04 -4.77 -6.10
C THR A 88 3.90 -3.79 -5.80
N PRO A 89 4.20 -2.51 -5.52
CA PRO A 89 3.18 -1.48 -5.40
C PRO A 89 2.24 -1.43 -6.61
N ALA A 90 2.76 -1.66 -7.82
CA ALA A 90 1.99 -1.64 -9.06
C ALA A 90 1.02 -2.83 -9.21
N GLU A 91 1.10 -3.87 -8.38
CA GLU A 91 0.19 -5.02 -8.41
C GLU A 91 -0.91 -4.92 -7.34
N VAL A 92 -0.77 -4.00 -6.40
CA VAL A 92 -1.71 -3.80 -5.29
C VAL A 92 -2.54 -2.55 -5.53
N ILE A 93 -3.87 -2.64 -5.35
CA ILE A 93 -4.83 -1.55 -5.57
C ILE A 93 -4.39 -0.28 -4.83
N ALA A 94 -4.50 0.86 -5.53
CA ALA A 94 -4.15 2.18 -5.01
C ALA A 94 -4.71 2.44 -3.60
N GLY A 95 -3.83 2.86 -2.69
CA GLY A 95 -4.18 3.22 -1.31
C GLY A 95 -4.36 2.04 -0.35
N LYS A 96 -4.22 0.79 -0.80
CA LYS A 96 -4.15 -0.37 0.11
C LYS A 96 -2.73 -0.53 0.63
N ILE A 97 -2.61 -0.84 1.92
CA ILE A 97 -1.33 -1.06 2.59
C ILE A 97 -1.03 -2.55 2.61
N PHE A 98 0.21 -2.94 2.32
CA PHE A 98 0.67 -4.33 2.35
C PHE A 98 2.12 -4.41 2.85
N TRP A 99 2.58 -5.61 3.19
CA TRP A 99 3.98 -5.88 3.52
C TRP A 99 4.72 -6.38 2.29
N GLY A 100 5.65 -5.59 1.76
CA GLY A 100 6.48 -5.95 0.61
C GLY A 100 7.55 -6.97 0.99
N LEU A 101 7.74 -7.96 0.11
CA LEU A 101 8.72 -9.04 0.28
C LEU A 101 9.89 -8.96 -0.72
N ARG A 102 9.93 -7.95 -1.59
CA ARG A 102 11.01 -7.81 -2.59
C ARG A 102 12.20 -7.04 -2.05
N ASN A 103 13.36 -7.27 -2.64
CA ASN A 103 14.57 -6.52 -2.35
C ASN A 103 14.40 -5.06 -2.78
N GLY A 104 14.64 -4.13 -1.87
CA GLY A 104 14.39 -2.70 -2.07
C GLY A 104 13.00 -2.21 -1.66
N ASP A 105 12.01 -3.11 -1.61
CA ASP A 105 10.62 -2.83 -1.21
C ASP A 105 10.20 -3.58 0.08
N TRP A 106 11.17 -4.04 0.86
CA TRP A 106 10.91 -4.78 2.10
C TRP A 106 10.22 -3.89 3.14
N GLY A 107 9.10 -4.35 3.71
CA GLY A 107 8.39 -3.64 4.77
C GLY A 107 7.06 -3.04 4.33
N LEU A 108 6.60 -2.00 5.02
CA LEU A 108 5.28 -1.42 4.77
C LEU A 108 5.25 -0.66 3.44
N GLN A 109 4.41 -1.11 2.51
CA GLN A 109 4.23 -0.54 1.18
C GLN A 109 2.79 -0.10 0.96
N THR A 110 2.58 0.80 0.00
CA THR A 110 1.25 1.25 -0.44
C THR A 110 1.06 0.93 -1.92
N GLY A 111 -0.06 0.30 -2.25
CA GLY A 111 -0.42 -0.02 -3.62
C GLY A 111 -0.60 1.24 -4.48
N THR A 112 -0.29 1.12 -5.77
CA THR A 112 -0.40 2.15 -6.79
C THR A 112 -1.21 1.68 -8.01
N TYR A 113 -1.67 0.43 -8.01
CA TYR A 113 -2.44 -0.12 -9.13
C TYR A 113 -3.77 0.62 -9.32
N SER A 114 -3.97 1.15 -10.51
CA SER A 114 -5.24 1.75 -10.94
C SER A 114 -6.07 0.71 -11.69
N SER A 115 -7.18 0.27 -11.10
CA SER A 115 -8.12 -0.65 -11.75
C SER A 115 -8.74 -0.10 -13.04
N ALA A 116 -8.59 1.20 -13.32
CA ALA A 116 -8.99 1.81 -14.58
C ALA A 116 -8.22 1.28 -15.80
N THR A 117 -7.03 0.69 -15.61
CA THR A 117 -6.17 0.22 -16.71
C THR A 117 -6.39 -1.27 -17.03
N ALA A 118 -6.88 -2.06 -16.07
CA ALA A 118 -6.89 -3.52 -16.15
C ALA A 118 -7.90 -4.12 -17.14
N CYS A 119 -9.06 -3.47 -17.25
CA CYS A 119 -10.23 -4.02 -17.95
C CYS A 119 -10.80 -2.99 -18.91
N VAL A 120 -9.97 -2.46 -19.81
CA VAL A 120 -10.43 -1.54 -20.85
C VAL A 120 -10.81 -2.32 -22.10
N GLY A 121 -12.10 -2.32 -22.45
CA GLY A 121 -12.55 -2.82 -23.74
C GLY A 121 -12.27 -1.82 -24.87
N THR A 122 -12.33 -2.27 -26.13
CA THR A 122 -12.27 -1.39 -27.31
C THR A 122 -13.62 -0.77 -27.67
N ALA A 123 -14.64 -0.93 -26.82
CA ALA A 123 -15.93 -0.31 -27.01
C ALA A 123 -15.82 1.22 -26.95
N THR A 124 -16.49 1.92 -27.87
CA THR A 124 -16.66 3.38 -27.84
C THR A 124 -18.05 3.72 -27.32
N LEU A 125 -18.32 5.00 -27.02
CA LEU A 125 -19.66 5.44 -26.56
C LEU A 125 -20.76 5.01 -27.54
N GLY A 126 -20.50 5.06 -28.84
CA GLY A 126 -21.42 4.62 -29.89
C GLY A 126 -21.65 3.11 -29.97
N ASN A 127 -20.84 2.29 -29.27
CA ASN A 127 -20.95 0.83 -29.27
C ASN A 127 -21.81 0.30 -28.11
N VAL A 128 -22.16 1.15 -27.13
CA VAL A 128 -22.87 0.75 -25.91
C VAL A 128 -24.22 1.47 -25.85
N LEU A 129 -25.27 0.72 -25.48
CA LEU A 129 -26.64 1.22 -25.38
C LEU A 129 -26.72 2.45 -24.47
N ALA A 130 -27.53 3.43 -24.88
CA ALA A 130 -27.76 4.65 -24.11
C ALA A 130 -28.18 4.33 -22.67
N GLY A 131 -27.49 4.96 -21.71
CA GLY A 131 -27.72 4.76 -20.28
C GLY A 131 -27.04 3.53 -19.66
N GLN A 132 -26.39 2.67 -20.46
CA GLN A 132 -25.53 1.60 -19.93
C GLN A 132 -24.10 2.10 -19.74
N THR A 133 -23.45 1.67 -18.66
CA THR A 133 -22.06 2.03 -18.33
C THR A 133 -21.08 0.92 -18.72
N PHE A 134 -19.90 1.31 -19.21
CA PHE A 134 -18.83 0.38 -19.57
C PHE A 134 -17.44 0.95 -19.23
N SER A 135 -16.42 0.09 -19.31
CA SER A 135 -15.01 0.45 -19.23
C SER A 135 -14.35 0.37 -20.60
N GLY A 136 -13.55 1.37 -20.95
CA GLY A 136 -12.84 1.43 -22.23
C GLY A 136 -11.54 2.20 -22.13
N THR A 137 -10.82 2.32 -23.24
CA THR A 137 -9.54 3.05 -23.28
C THR A 137 -9.68 4.52 -22.86
N ALA A 138 -10.88 5.09 -22.95
CA ALA A 138 -11.19 6.43 -22.49
C ALA A 138 -11.53 6.53 -20.98
N GLY A 139 -11.56 5.41 -20.25
CA GLY A 139 -11.78 5.37 -18.79
C GLY A 139 -12.85 4.39 -18.32
N LEU A 140 -13.15 4.47 -17.03
CA LEU A 140 -14.22 3.71 -16.37
C LEU A 140 -15.53 4.52 -16.32
N GLY A 141 -16.65 3.82 -16.23
CA GLY A 141 -17.97 4.46 -16.04
C GLY A 141 -18.43 5.29 -17.24
N LEU A 142 -17.91 5.01 -18.44
CA LEU A 142 -18.33 5.67 -19.66
C LEU A 142 -19.78 5.27 -19.96
N THR A 143 -20.61 6.24 -20.33
CA THR A 143 -22.02 5.98 -20.66
C THR A 143 -22.18 5.85 -22.17
N GLY A 144 -22.84 4.78 -22.59
CA GLY A 144 -23.18 4.54 -23.99
C GLY A 144 -24.08 5.62 -24.58
N THR A 145 -24.01 5.80 -25.89
CA THR A 145 -24.85 6.73 -26.68
C THR A 145 -25.63 6.02 -27.78
N MET A 146 -25.51 4.69 -27.92
CA MET A 146 -26.24 3.93 -28.92
C MET A 146 -27.76 4.00 -28.63
N PRO A 147 -28.57 4.55 -29.55
CA PRO A 147 -30.02 4.56 -29.37
C PRO A 147 -30.57 3.14 -29.31
N ASN A 148 -31.59 2.92 -28.48
CA ASN A 148 -32.36 1.67 -28.53
C ASN A 148 -33.31 1.74 -29.73
N ASN A 149 -33.22 0.79 -30.67
CA ASN A 149 -34.15 0.70 -31.81
C ASN A 149 -35.54 0.11 -31.44
N GLY A 150 -35.80 -0.13 -30.15
CA GLY A 150 -37.06 -0.68 -29.65
C GLY A 150 -37.33 -2.09 -30.16
N ALA A 151 -38.59 -2.53 -30.06
CA ALA A 151 -39.06 -3.73 -30.74
C ALA A 151 -39.21 -3.42 -32.24
N VAL A 152 -38.18 -3.72 -33.02
CA VAL A 152 -38.28 -3.64 -34.48
C VAL A 152 -39.24 -4.72 -34.95
N ALA A 153 -40.46 -4.32 -35.33
CA ALA A 153 -41.43 -5.21 -35.95
C ALA A 153 -40.94 -5.55 -37.37
N ILE A 154 -40.29 -6.70 -37.50
CA ILE A 154 -39.89 -7.23 -38.79
C ILE A 154 -41.04 -8.11 -39.28
N THR A 155 -41.73 -7.68 -40.35
CA THR A 155 -42.62 -8.57 -41.09
C THR A 155 -41.76 -9.49 -41.95
N PRO A 156 -41.74 -10.82 -41.70
CA PRO A 156 -40.94 -11.73 -42.51
C PRO A 156 -41.44 -11.71 -43.95
N THR A 157 -40.54 -11.48 -44.90
CA THR A 157 -40.83 -11.53 -46.34
C THR A 157 -39.99 -12.64 -46.97
N THR A 158 -40.46 -13.21 -48.08
CA THR A 158 -39.73 -14.22 -48.85
C THR A 158 -38.66 -13.61 -49.78
N THR A 159 -38.64 -12.28 -49.92
CA THR A 159 -37.63 -11.54 -50.69
C THR A 159 -36.34 -11.36 -49.90
N THR A 160 -35.20 -11.54 -50.58
CA THR A 160 -33.86 -11.25 -50.04
C THR A 160 -33.78 -9.81 -49.56
N GLN A 161 -33.71 -9.62 -48.25
CA GLN A 161 -33.49 -8.29 -47.67
C GLN A 161 -31.99 -7.98 -47.72
N THR A 162 -31.59 -7.05 -48.59
CA THR A 162 -30.26 -6.46 -48.50
C THR A 162 -30.24 -5.51 -47.30
N ARG A 163 -30.06 -6.04 -46.09
CA ARG A 163 -29.68 -5.21 -44.95
C ARG A 163 -28.29 -4.68 -45.22
N ARG A 164 -28.19 -3.39 -45.54
CA ARG A 164 -26.90 -2.68 -45.43
C ARG A 164 -26.42 -2.89 -44.01
N LEU A 165 -25.28 -3.57 -43.85
CA LEU A 165 -24.67 -3.85 -42.55
C LEU A 165 -24.08 -2.58 -41.92
N SER A 166 -24.68 -1.42 -42.16
CA SER A 166 -24.28 -0.18 -41.52
C SER A 166 -25.03 -0.07 -40.19
N GLN A 167 -24.32 -0.43 -39.14
CA GLN A 167 -24.22 0.29 -37.85
C GLN A 167 -24.72 -0.38 -36.56
N TRP A 168 -25.47 -1.48 -36.57
CA TRP A 168 -26.06 -1.95 -35.30
C TRP A 168 -26.10 -3.48 -35.10
N PHE A 169 -25.03 -4.18 -35.48
CA PHE A 169 -24.91 -5.60 -35.13
C PHE A 169 -24.31 -5.78 -33.73
N TRP A 170 -25.11 -6.44 -32.91
CA TRP A 170 -24.84 -6.89 -31.55
C TRP A 170 -23.55 -7.69 -31.47
N ASN A 171 -22.47 -7.07 -30.99
CA ASN A 171 -21.33 -7.81 -30.49
C ASN A 171 -21.58 -8.09 -29.00
N ARG A 172 -22.06 -9.29 -28.67
CA ARG A 172 -21.90 -9.81 -27.29
C ARG A 172 -20.42 -10.08 -27.07
N GLY A 173 -19.66 -9.02 -26.83
CA GLY A 173 -18.38 -9.11 -26.16
C GLY A 173 -18.66 -9.58 -24.74
N TRP A 174 -18.49 -10.88 -24.51
CA TRP A 174 -18.39 -11.43 -23.18
C TRP A 174 -17.14 -10.81 -22.53
N GLY A 175 -17.37 -10.03 -21.47
CA GLY A 175 -16.30 -9.56 -20.60
C GLY A 175 -15.82 -10.70 -19.70
N CYS A 176 -14.57 -10.58 -19.26
CA CYS A 176 -13.84 -11.48 -18.37
C CYS A 176 -14.63 -11.86 -17.10
#